data_AF-A0A0U5ILY4-F1
#
_entry.id   AF-A0A0U5ILY4-F1
#
_cell.length_a   1.000
_cell.length_b   1.000
_cell.length_c   1.000
_cell.angle_alpha   90.00
_cell.angle_beta   90.00
_cell.angle_gamma   90.00
#
_symmetry.space_group_name_H-M   'P 1'
#
loop_
_entity.id
_entity.type
_entity.pdbx_description
1 polymer ?
#
loop_
_entity_poly.entity_id
_entity_poly.type
_entity_poly.pdbx_seq_one_letter_code
_entity_poly.pdbx_strand_id
1 'polypeptide(L)'
;MRPFPGKERAVILDHVGNCHRHGLPDDERAWSLDSKPRRQRKQDEDADPVKQCSECFAVHKPAPICPACGFVYPVKHREIEQVDGSLEEVKRVAREKAKAEQKSAKTLEDLQRIAAARGYSPRWAEHVHRARQSRQAEWRGQR
;
A
#
# COMPACT_ATOMS: atom_id res chain seq x y z
N MET A 1 23.89 -3.39 0.53
CA MET A 1 24.31 -2.95 1.88
C MET A 1 25.82 -2.81 1.86
N ARG A 2 26.41 -1.74 2.39
CA ARG A 2 27.87 -1.56 2.40
C ARG A 2 28.44 -2.25 3.64
N PRO A 3 29.28 -3.30 3.52
CA PRO A 3 29.94 -3.91 4.67
C PRO A 3 30.86 -2.89 5.35
N PHE A 4 30.93 -2.94 6.68
CA PHE A 4 31.84 -2.10 7.48
C PHE A 4 32.55 -2.98 8.53
N PRO A 5 33.89 -2.91 8.65
CA PRO A 5 34.62 -3.69 9.63
C PRO A 5 34.10 -3.45 11.06
N GLY A 6 33.95 -4.52 11.84
CA GLY A 6 33.44 -4.45 13.22
C GLY A 6 31.91 -4.31 13.34
N LYS A 7 31.17 -4.24 12.23
CA LYS A 7 29.70 -4.25 12.26
C LYS A 7 29.16 -5.66 12.04
N GLU A 8 28.81 -6.33 13.14
CA GLU A 8 28.32 -7.72 13.13
C GLU A 8 26.92 -7.89 12.56
N ARG A 9 26.06 -6.86 12.68
CA ARG A 9 24.66 -6.93 12.26
C ARG A 9 24.16 -5.69 11.53
N ALA A 10 23.18 -5.94 10.66
CA ALA A 10 22.34 -4.94 10.02
C ALA A 10 21.20 -4.53 10.96
N VAL A 11 20.99 -3.23 11.14
CA VAL A 11 19.77 -2.69 11.75
C VAL A 11 18.98 -1.98 10.66
N ILE A 12 17.74 -2.40 10.44
CA ILE A 12 16.85 -1.90 9.39
C ILE A 12 15.68 -1.23 10.07
N LEU A 13 15.49 0.07 9.83
CA LEU A 13 14.40 0.85 10.39
C LEU A 13 13.29 1.00 9.35
N ASP A 14 12.13 0.41 9.61
CA ASP A 14 11.01 0.38 8.67
C ASP A 14 9.88 1.32 9.10
N HIS A 15 9.93 2.56 8.63
CA HIS A 15 8.98 3.61 9.03
C HIS A 15 7.64 3.54 8.27
N VAL A 16 7.57 2.75 7.19
CA VAL A 16 6.37 2.66 6.32
C VAL A 16 5.70 1.28 6.37
N GLY A 17 6.16 0.39 7.25
CA GLY A 17 5.59 -0.94 7.43
C GLY A 17 5.80 -1.88 6.23
N ASN A 18 6.88 -1.71 5.47
CA ASN A 18 7.22 -2.57 4.34
C ASN A 18 7.34 -4.05 4.75
N CYS A 19 7.92 -4.34 5.91
CA CYS A 19 8.08 -5.69 6.43
C CYS A 19 6.72 -6.40 6.64
N HIS A 20 5.70 -5.65 7.02
CA HIS A 20 4.34 -6.19 7.17
C HIS A 20 3.72 -6.52 5.81
N ARG A 21 3.88 -5.64 4.82
CA ARG A 21 3.29 -5.81 3.49
C ARG A 21 4.03 -6.82 2.62
N HIS A 22 5.36 -6.73 2.57
CA HIS A 22 6.19 -7.47 1.64
C HIS A 22 6.95 -8.63 2.29
N GLY A 23 7.08 -8.64 3.62
CA GLY A 23 7.94 -9.58 4.34
C GLY A 23 9.31 -9.02 4.65
N LEU A 24 10.06 -9.77 5.45
CA LEU A 24 11.37 -9.33 5.92
C LEU A 24 12.35 -9.27 4.74
N PRO A 25 13.40 -8.44 4.83
CA PRO A 25 14.42 -8.33 3.80
C PRO A 25 15.18 -9.65 3.54
N ASP A 26 15.25 -10.51 4.55
CA ASP A 26 15.87 -11.83 4.54
C ASP A 26 14.85 -12.99 4.38
N ASP A 27 13.56 -12.69 4.18
CA ASP A 27 12.58 -13.73 3.83
C ASP A 27 12.98 -14.37 2.49
N GLU A 28 13.04 -15.70 2.43
CA GLU A 28 13.23 -16.43 1.17
C GLU A 28 12.10 -16.13 0.19
N ARG A 29 12.47 -15.91 -1.08
CA ARG A 29 11.52 -15.56 -2.15
C ARG A 29 11.81 -16.40 -3.38
N ALA A 30 10.77 -17.03 -3.91
CA ALA A 30 10.80 -17.54 -5.27
C ALA A 30 10.73 -16.34 -6.24
N TRP A 31 11.74 -16.21 -7.09
CA TRP A 31 11.78 -15.21 -8.14
C TRP A 31 11.90 -15.91 -9.49
N SER A 32 11.39 -15.27 -10.54
CA SER A 32 11.62 -15.65 -11.93
C SER A 32 11.82 -14.37 -12.74
N LEU A 33 12.63 -14.47 -13.80
CA LEU A 33 12.75 -13.41 -14.82
C LEU A 33 11.62 -13.47 -15.85
N ASP A 34 10.79 -14.51 -15.83
CA ASP A 34 9.64 -14.63 -16.70
C ASP A 34 8.67 -13.48 -16.44
N SER A 35 8.38 -12.71 -17.48
CA SER A 35 7.34 -11.70 -17.40
C SER A 35 5.99 -12.38 -17.23
N LYS A 36 5.25 -12.02 -16.17
CA LYS A 36 3.82 -12.32 -16.11
C LYS A 36 3.14 -11.76 -17.37
N PRO A 37 2.13 -12.45 -17.92
CA PRO A 37 1.38 -11.92 -19.06
C PRO A 37 0.93 -10.52 -18.70
N ARG A 38 1.39 -9.52 -19.48
CA ARG A 38 1.00 -8.13 -19.27
C ARG A 38 -0.51 -8.11 -19.35
N ARG A 39 -1.17 -7.79 -18.22
CA ARG A 39 -2.57 -7.37 -18.29
C ARG A 39 -2.59 -6.22 -19.29
N GLN A 40 -3.29 -6.39 -20.40
CA GLN A 40 -3.55 -5.29 -21.32
C GLN A 40 -4.16 -4.18 -20.47
N ARG A 41 -3.37 -3.14 -20.19
CA ARG A 41 -3.95 -1.89 -19.73
C ARG A 41 -4.91 -1.50 -20.83
N LYS A 42 -6.15 -1.15 -20.48
CA LYS A 42 -6.96 -0.36 -21.41
C LYS A 42 -6.07 0.79 -21.86
N GLN A 43 -5.81 0.84 -23.16
CA GLN A 43 -5.13 1.94 -23.81
C GLN A 43 -6.02 3.17 -23.67
N ASP A 44 -6.01 3.80 -22.50
CA ASP A 44 -6.16 5.25 -22.43
C ASP A 44 -4.76 5.81 -22.71
N GLU A 45 -4.28 5.58 -23.93
CA GLU A 45 -3.04 6.16 -24.44
C GLU A 45 -3.30 7.62 -24.81
N ASP A 46 -2.40 8.49 -24.36
CA ASP A 46 -2.17 9.85 -24.86
C ASP A 46 -3.24 10.93 -24.67
N ALA A 47 -3.97 10.91 -23.55
CA ALA A 47 -4.60 12.16 -23.11
C ALA A 47 -3.52 13.11 -22.57
N ASP A 48 -3.16 14.12 -23.38
CA ASP A 48 -2.37 15.27 -22.94
C ASP A 48 -2.94 15.78 -21.59
N PRO A 49 -2.13 15.93 -20.53
CA PRO A 49 -2.64 16.39 -19.25
C PRO A 49 -3.23 17.80 -19.45
N VAL A 50 -4.52 17.94 -19.16
CA VAL A 50 -5.24 19.21 -19.23
C VAL A 50 -5.77 19.61 -17.86
N LYS A 51 -5.87 20.91 -17.64
CA LYS A 51 -6.42 21.53 -16.43
C LYS A 51 -7.44 22.58 -16.82
N GLN A 52 -8.52 22.67 -16.05
CA GLN A 52 -9.49 23.75 -16.16
C GLN A 52 -9.16 24.87 -15.16
N CYS A 53 -9.15 26.12 -15.62
CA CYS A 53 -8.98 27.28 -14.75
C CYS A 53 -10.18 27.45 -13.80
N SER A 54 -9.94 27.78 -12.53
CA SER A 54 -11.00 28.04 -11.55
C SER A 54 -11.67 29.40 -11.73
N GLU A 55 -11.01 30.37 -12.36
CA GLU A 55 -11.53 31.74 -12.53
C GLU A 55 -12.27 31.93 -13.86
N CYS A 56 -11.65 31.54 -14.97
CA CYS A 56 -12.20 31.76 -16.32
C CYS A 56 -12.69 30.49 -17.01
N PHE A 57 -12.55 29.33 -16.36
CA PHE A 57 -12.97 28.01 -16.87
C PHE A 57 -12.32 27.57 -18.19
N ALA A 58 -11.31 28.29 -18.70
CA ALA A 58 -10.54 27.86 -19.86
C ALA A 58 -9.79 26.54 -19.57
N VAL A 59 -9.85 25.60 -20.50
CA VAL A 59 -9.09 24.34 -20.46
C VAL A 59 -7.76 24.54 -21.17
N HIS A 60 -6.65 24.24 -20.50
CA HIS A 60 -5.31 24.44 -21.03
C HIS A 60 -4.30 23.43 -20.45
N LYS A 61 -3.10 23.35 -21.03
CA LYS A 61 -1.99 22.57 -20.47
C LYS A 61 -1.57 23.14 -19.11
N PRO A 62 -1.29 22.32 -18.08
CA PRO A 62 -0.88 22.79 -16.76
C PRO A 62 0.25 23.84 -16.83
N ALA A 63 0.01 25.00 -16.24
CA ALA A 63 0.93 26.12 -16.17
C ALA A 63 0.81 26.81 -14.80
N PRO A 64 1.85 27.51 -14.30
CA PRO A 64 1.78 28.25 -13.02
C PRO A 64 0.81 29.43 -13.08
N ILE A 65 0.56 29.97 -14.27
CA ILE A 65 -0.35 31.07 -14.55
C ILE A 65 -1.31 30.64 -15.66
N CYS A 66 -2.60 30.94 -15.53
CA CYS A 66 -3.57 30.69 -16.59
C CYS A 66 -3.24 31.54 -17.83
N PRO A 67 -3.04 30.93 -19.02
CA PRO A 67 -2.72 31.67 -20.24
C PRO A 67 -3.88 32.51 -20.77
N ALA A 68 -5.13 32.26 -20.31
CA ALA A 68 -6.31 32.97 -20.77
C ALA A 68 -6.65 34.21 -19.93
N CYS A 69 -6.53 34.13 -18.60
CA CYS A 69 -6.94 35.22 -17.69
C CYS A 69 -5.84 35.72 -16.74
N GLY A 70 -4.65 35.11 -16.74
CA GLY A 70 -3.56 35.53 -15.86
C GLY A 70 -3.67 35.05 -14.40
N PHE A 71 -4.64 34.20 -14.05
CA PHE A 71 -4.77 33.66 -12.70
C PHE A 71 -3.53 32.85 -12.28
N VAL A 72 -2.89 33.24 -11.17
CA VAL A 72 -1.74 32.55 -10.59
C VAL A 72 -2.23 31.40 -9.71
N TYR A 73 -1.89 30.17 -10.06
CA TYR A 73 -2.34 29.02 -9.29
C TYR A 73 -1.59 28.93 -7.95
N PRO A 74 -2.29 28.83 -6.82
CA PRO A 74 -1.64 28.73 -5.52
C PRO A 74 -0.83 27.44 -5.44
N VAL A 75 0.46 27.57 -5.11
CA VAL A 75 1.30 26.44 -4.77
C VAL A 75 0.88 25.98 -3.39
N LYS A 76 0.10 24.90 -3.33
CA LYS A 76 -0.22 24.26 -2.05
C LYS A 76 1.04 23.57 -1.55
N HIS A 77 1.79 24.24 -0.67
CA HIS A 77 2.82 23.56 0.10
C HIS A 77 2.11 22.54 1.00
N ARG A 78 2.47 21.27 0.86
CA ARG A 78 2.01 20.26 1.80
C ARG A 78 2.91 20.35 3.02
N GLU A 79 2.41 20.93 4.10
CA GLU A 79 3.02 20.76 5.41
C GLU A 79 2.75 19.33 5.88
N ILE A 80 3.82 18.60 6.18
CA ILE A 80 3.75 17.27 6.75
C ILE A 80 3.98 17.44 8.24
N GLU A 81 2.96 17.16 9.04
CA GLU A 81 3.09 17.07 10.48
C GLU A 81 4.07 15.95 10.83
N GLN A 82 5.10 16.29 11.59
CA GLN A 82 6.03 15.31 12.16
C GLN A 82 5.51 14.93 13.54
N VAL A 83 5.28 13.64 13.74
CA VAL A 83 4.86 13.08 15.01
C VAL A 83 5.92 12.11 15.50
N ASP A 84 6.12 12.08 16.82
CA ASP A 84 7.01 11.09 17.43
C ASP A 84 6.41 9.69 17.28
N GLY A 85 7.26 8.73 16.94
CA GLY A 85 6.91 7.33 16.82
C GLY A 85 7.89 6.44 17.58
N SER A 86 7.40 5.37 18.20
CA SER A 86 8.23 4.32 18.77
C SER A 86 8.51 3.24 17.73
N LEU A 87 9.76 2.76 17.68
CA LEU A 87 10.14 1.61 16.89
C LEU A 87 10.17 0.37 17.79
N GLU A 88 9.55 -0.71 17.32
CA GLU A 88 9.55 -2.00 17.99
C GLU A 88 10.29 -3.04 17.16
N GLU A 89 10.97 -3.97 17.85
CA GLU A 89 11.67 -5.06 17.17
C GLU A 89 10.66 -6.05 16.57
N VAL A 90 10.72 -6.22 15.24
CA VAL A 90 9.88 -7.19 14.53
C VAL A 90 10.52 -8.58 14.62
N LYS A 91 9.97 -9.44 15.49
CA LYS A 91 10.40 -10.84 15.60
C LYS A 91 9.68 -11.73 14.58
N ARG A 92 10.45 -12.54 13.84
CA ARG A 92 9.95 -13.51 12.84
C ARG A 92 8.84 -14.40 13.41
N VAL A 93 9.07 -14.98 14.59
CA VAL A 93 8.11 -15.88 15.28
C VAL A 93 6.78 -15.17 15.58
N ALA A 94 6.82 -13.92 16.05
CA ALA A 94 5.61 -13.17 16.36
C ALA A 94 4.80 -12.89 15.08
N ARG A 95 5.47 -12.54 13.98
CA ARG A 95 4.83 -12.34 12.67
C ARG A 95 4.19 -13.62 12.14
N GLU A 96 4.88 -14.75 12.25
CA GLU A 96 4.35 -16.06 11.81
C GLU A 96 3.12 -16.47 12.62
N LYS A 97 3.15 -16.31 13.95
CA LYS A 97 1.99 -16.52 14.82
C LYS A 97 0.81 -15.63 14.44
N ALA A 98 1.05 -14.34 14.22
CA ALA A 98 0.02 -13.39 13.82
C ALA A 98 -0.63 -13.75 12.47
N LYS A 99 0.16 -14.25 11.51
CA LYS A 99 -0.34 -14.77 10.23
C LYS A 99 -1.13 -16.05 10.40
N ALA A 100 -0.64 -16.99 11.22
CA ALA A 100 -1.30 -18.26 11.49
C ALA A 100 -2.68 -18.05 12.12
N GLU A 101 -2.77 -17.17 13.12
CA GLU A 101 -4.02 -16.79 13.78
C GLU A 101 -5.05 -16.24 12.78
N GLN A 102 -4.64 -15.28 11.95
CA GLN A 102 -5.51 -14.74 10.91
C GLN A 102 -5.92 -15.83 9.90
N LYS A 103 -5.01 -16.73 9.51
CA LYS A 103 -5.31 -17.84 8.59
C LYS A 103 -6.31 -18.83 9.19
N SER A 104 -6.24 -19.08 10.50
CA SER A 104 -7.17 -19.98 11.21
C SER A 104 -8.57 -19.40 11.41
N ALA A 105 -8.73 -18.07 11.38
CA ALA A 105 -10.04 -17.43 11.48
C ALA A 105 -10.94 -17.85 10.31
N LYS A 106 -12.13 -18.39 10.58
CA LYS A 106 -13.05 -18.88 9.54
C LYS A 106 -14.22 -17.93 9.32
N THR A 107 -14.72 -17.32 10.39
CA THR A 107 -15.90 -16.45 10.34
C THR A 107 -15.51 -14.96 10.30
N LEU A 108 -16.48 -14.10 9.98
CA LEU A 108 -16.32 -12.66 10.12
C LEU A 108 -16.08 -12.28 11.59
N GLU A 109 -16.79 -12.93 12.52
CA GLU A 109 -16.65 -12.71 13.96
C GLU A 109 -15.24 -13.04 14.46
N ASP A 110 -14.64 -14.14 14.00
CA ASP A 110 -13.26 -14.49 14.33
C ASP A 110 -12.29 -13.37 13.89
N LEU A 111 -12.50 -12.80 12.70
CA LEU A 111 -11.70 -11.69 12.18
C LEU A 111 -11.96 -10.40 12.97
N GLN A 112 -13.18 -10.16 13.43
CA GLN A 112 -13.50 -9.01 14.28
C GLN A 112 -12.83 -9.11 15.66
N ARG A 113 -12.77 -10.30 16.27
CA ARG A 113 -12.01 -10.50 17.52
C ARG A 113 -10.53 -10.19 17.33
N ILE A 114 -9.94 -10.66 16.22
CA ILE A 114 -8.55 -10.35 15.88
C ILE A 114 -8.36 -8.86 15.67
N ALA A 115 -9.30 -8.18 15.01
CA ALA A 115 -9.25 -6.74 14.80
C ALA A 115 -9.26 -5.99 16.13
N ALA A 116 -10.20 -6.34 17.03
CA ALA A 116 -10.30 -5.73 18.35
C ALA A 116 -9.03 -5.95 19.20
N ALA A 117 -8.52 -7.18 19.25
CA ALA A 117 -7.30 -7.52 19.99
C ALA A 117 -6.05 -6.77 19.48
N ARG A 118 -6.04 -6.37 18.20
CA ARG A 118 -4.93 -5.66 17.55
C ARG A 118 -5.19 -4.15 17.37
N GLY A 119 -6.31 -3.64 17.88
CA GLY A 119 -6.69 -2.23 17.71
C GLY A 119 -6.99 -1.83 16.25
N TYR A 120 -7.32 -2.78 15.38
CA TYR A 120 -7.70 -2.50 14.00
C TYR A 120 -9.16 -2.08 13.88
N SER A 121 -9.46 -1.28 12.86
CA SER A 121 -10.84 -0.91 12.52
C SER A 121 -11.69 -2.14 12.19
N PRO A 122 -12.98 -2.19 12.60
CA PRO A 122 -13.91 -3.26 12.20
C PRO A 122 -14.00 -3.47 10.68
N ARG A 123 -13.81 -2.40 9.89
CA ARG A 123 -13.80 -2.47 8.41
C ARG A 123 -12.68 -3.35 7.86
N TRP A 124 -11.59 -3.54 8.60
CA TRP A 124 -10.53 -4.47 8.22
C TRP A 124 -11.05 -5.91 8.15
N ALA A 125 -11.84 -6.34 9.15
CA ALA A 125 -12.38 -7.69 9.20
C ALA A 125 -13.34 -7.94 8.02
N GLU A 126 -14.20 -6.97 7.72
CA GLU A 126 -15.10 -7.01 6.56
C GLU A 126 -14.32 -7.10 5.23
N HIS A 127 -13.28 -6.28 5.07
CA HIS A 127 -12.47 -6.27 3.84
C HIS A 127 -11.76 -7.61 3.62
N VAL A 128 -11.17 -8.17 4.68
CA VAL A 128 -10.54 -9.49 4.65
C VAL A 128 -11.55 -10.59 4.35
N HIS A 129 -12.72 -10.58 5.01
CA HIS A 129 -13.76 -11.57 4.80
C HIS A 129 -14.32 -11.54 3.38
N ARG A 130 -14.62 -10.34 2.85
CA ARG A 130 -15.08 -10.13 1.48
C ARG A 130 -14.06 -10.62 0.45
N ALA A 131 -12.77 -10.30 0.64
CA ALA A 131 -11.70 -10.76 -0.25
C ALA A 131 -11.54 -12.29 -0.26
N ARG A 132 -11.84 -12.96 0.87
CA ARG A 132 -11.86 -14.44 0.93
C ARG A 132 -13.04 -15.02 0.17
N GLN A 133 -14.23 -14.46 0.34
CA GLN A 133 -15.43 -14.89 -0.37
C GLN A 133 -15.28 -14.70 -1.89
N SER A 134 -14.75 -13.56 -2.34
CA SER A 134 -14.55 -13.30 -3.78
C SER A 134 -13.60 -14.31 -4.41
N ARG A 135 -12.49 -14.62 -3.76
CA ARG A 135 -11.54 -15.66 -4.22
C ARG A 135 -12.17 -17.06 -4.24
N GLN A 136 -13.01 -17.38 -3.25
CA GLN A 136 -13.71 -18.66 -3.21
C GLN A 136 -14.75 -18.76 -4.34
N ALA A 137 -15.46 -17.67 -4.64
CA ALA A 137 -16.41 -17.60 -5.75
C ALA A 137 -15.69 -17.71 -7.10
N GLU A 138 -14.58 -16.99 -7.30
CA GLU A 138 -13.72 -17.10 -8.49
C GLU A 138 -13.22 -18.53 -8.71
N TRP A 139 -12.81 -19.22 -7.64
CA TRP A 139 -12.36 -20.62 -7.73
C TRP A 139 -13.50 -21.58 -8.05
N ARG A 140 -14.68 -21.40 -7.45
CA ARG A 140 -15.86 -22.24 -7.72
C ARG A 140 -16.43 -22.05 -9.12
N GLY A 141 -16.31 -20.86 -9.71
CA GLY A 141 -16.74 -20.58 -11.08
C GLY A 141 -15.76 -21.02 -12.18
N GLN A 142 -14.57 -21.48 -11.83
CA GLN A 142 -13.56 -22.05 -12.74
C GLN A 142 -13.61 -23.59 -12.81
N ARG A 143 -14.50 -24.22 -12.04
CA ARG A 143 -14.82 -25.67 -12.12
C ARG A 143 -16.11 -25.85 -12.89
#